data_AF-A0A9D3AL12-F1
#
_entry.id   AF-A0A9D3AL12-F1
#
_cell.length_a   1.000
_cell.length_b   1.000
_cell.length_c   1.000
_cell.angle_alpha   90.00
_cell.angle_beta   90.00
_cell.angle_gamma   90.00
#
_symmetry.space_group_name_H-M   'P 1'
#
loop_
_entity.id
_entity.type
_entity.pdbx_description
1 polymer ?
#
loop_
_entity_poly.entity_id
_entity_poly.type
_entity_poly.pdbx_seq_one_letter_code
_entity_poly.pdbx_strand_id
1 'polypeptide(L)'
;MKHRLFFVLAALGLLCACRDAVRTEGTAQEGVSLDSLWKRCVDLRVGAEGSRVDVSDCVRGVPMPILVDSTPFAAADYSFVRVNAVTGYELCRYGEHALLEIEQGGCEYFGVTFRWSYNAVGEEVSDRQLVRRALLDTRQAGRYCGPMGEDVVRGADTLLAVWSAGGDVPGEEMDFRPSADDFYYKVRLDSLVRFSDAAVVAVRYVWGPL
;
A
#
# COMPACT_ATOMS: atom_id res chain seq x y z
N MET A 1 -22.43 -3.86 -49.07
CA MET A 1 -21.06 -4.08 -48.54
C MET A 1 -20.73 -2.94 -47.59
N LYS A 2 -20.28 -3.27 -46.35
CA LYS A 2 -19.23 -2.63 -45.52
C LYS A 2 -19.13 -1.09 -45.49
N HIS A 3 -18.93 -0.37 -44.40
CA HIS A 3 -18.91 -0.53 -42.95
C HIS A 3 -19.01 0.91 -42.43
N ARG A 4 -19.83 1.19 -41.41
CA ARG A 4 -19.78 2.48 -40.71
C ARG A 4 -18.54 2.46 -39.80
N LEU A 5 -17.52 3.26 -40.13
CA LEU A 5 -16.45 3.60 -39.21
C LEU A 5 -17.05 4.47 -38.10
N PHE A 6 -17.18 3.91 -36.90
CA PHE A 6 -17.23 4.71 -35.68
C PHE A 6 -15.78 4.91 -35.24
N PHE A 7 -15.30 6.15 -35.36
CA PHE A 7 -14.03 6.58 -34.80
C PHE A 7 -14.14 6.59 -33.27
N VAL A 8 -13.18 5.91 -32.65
CA VAL A 8 -12.99 5.77 -31.22
C VAL A 8 -12.71 7.13 -30.60
N LEU A 9 -13.58 7.57 -29.70
CA LEU A 9 -13.33 8.66 -28.75
C LEU A 9 -13.59 8.09 -27.35
N ALA A 10 -12.59 7.40 -26.82
CA ALA A 10 -12.52 6.96 -25.44
C ALA A 10 -11.04 6.81 -25.06
N ALA A 11 -10.33 7.94 -25.03
CA ALA A 11 -8.95 8.00 -24.56
C ALA A 11 -8.85 9.05 -23.44
N LEU A 12 -9.52 8.78 -22.33
CA LEU A 12 -9.31 9.43 -21.03
C LEU A 12 -10.05 8.61 -19.98
N GLY A 13 -9.32 7.81 -19.20
CA GLY A 13 -9.93 6.98 -18.14
C GLY A 13 -9.05 5.87 -17.55
N LEU A 14 -7.87 5.60 -18.09
CA LEU A 14 -7.04 4.45 -17.69
C LEU A 14 -5.86 4.81 -16.75
N LEU A 15 -6.08 5.75 -15.83
CA LEU A 15 -5.15 6.06 -14.73
C LEU A 15 -5.73 5.81 -13.32
N CYS A 16 -6.88 5.12 -13.20
CA CYS A 16 -7.60 4.95 -11.92
C CYS A 16 -7.82 3.49 -11.45
N ALA A 17 -7.22 2.49 -12.09
CA ALA A 17 -7.67 1.09 -11.91
C ALA A 17 -7.24 0.38 -10.60
N CYS A 18 -6.32 0.92 -9.80
CA CYS A 18 -6.04 0.40 -8.44
C CYS A 18 -6.71 1.22 -7.34
N ARG A 19 -7.22 2.43 -7.66
CA ARG A 19 -7.85 3.34 -6.70
C ARG A 19 -9.37 3.18 -6.64
N ASP A 20 -10.00 2.82 -7.76
CA ASP A 20 -11.47 2.83 -7.91
C ASP A 20 -12.16 1.45 -7.94
N ALA A 21 -11.46 0.34 -7.69
CA ALA A 21 -12.15 -0.94 -7.46
C ALA A 21 -13.05 -0.91 -6.20
N VAL A 22 -12.99 0.16 -5.42
CA VAL A 22 -13.66 0.35 -4.12
C VAL A 22 -14.87 1.30 -4.20
N ARG A 23 -15.15 1.91 -5.37
CA ARG A 23 -16.32 2.79 -5.54
C ARG A 23 -17.18 2.34 -6.71
N THR A 24 -17.89 1.24 -6.51
CA THR A 24 -19.18 1.02 -7.19
C THR A 24 -20.27 1.05 -6.14
N GLU A 25 -21.07 2.11 -6.18
CA GLU A 25 -22.36 2.13 -5.50
C GLU A 25 -23.15 0.87 -5.89
N GLY A 26 -23.61 0.14 -4.87
CA GLY A 26 -24.68 -0.84 -5.01
C GLY A 26 -24.33 -2.12 -5.76
N THR A 27 -23.41 -2.93 -5.22
CA THR A 27 -23.50 -4.41 -5.23
C THR A 27 -22.33 -4.96 -4.42
N ALA A 28 -22.60 -5.89 -3.50
CA ALA A 28 -21.54 -6.60 -2.78
C ALA A 28 -20.63 -7.29 -3.81
N GLN A 29 -19.39 -6.81 -3.95
CA GLN A 29 -18.40 -7.48 -4.79
C GLN A 29 -18.12 -8.86 -4.21
N GLU A 30 -18.20 -9.90 -5.06
CA GLU A 30 -17.87 -11.29 -4.73
C GLU A 30 -16.52 -11.39 -4.01
N GLY A 31 -16.47 -12.27 -3.00
CA GLY A 31 -15.28 -12.48 -2.18
C GLY A 31 -14.04 -12.74 -3.00
N VAL A 32 -13.05 -11.86 -2.86
CA VAL A 32 -11.82 -11.91 -3.65
C VAL A 32 -10.82 -12.79 -2.91
N SER A 33 -10.54 -13.99 -3.44
CA SER A 33 -9.52 -14.87 -2.87
C SER A 33 -8.14 -14.18 -2.85
N LEU A 34 -7.27 -14.52 -1.88
CA LEU A 34 -5.91 -13.95 -1.79
C LEU A 34 -5.11 -14.24 -3.06
N ASP A 35 -5.25 -15.43 -3.64
CA ASP A 35 -4.54 -15.79 -4.87
C ASP A 35 -5.06 -14.97 -6.06
N SER A 36 -6.36 -14.63 -6.09
CA SER A 36 -6.95 -13.71 -7.07
C SER A 36 -6.46 -12.27 -6.87
N LEU A 37 -6.33 -11.79 -5.63
CA LEU A 37 -5.76 -10.47 -5.33
C LEU A 37 -4.29 -10.40 -5.72
N TRP A 38 -3.50 -11.40 -5.31
CA TRP A 38 -2.09 -11.54 -5.68
C TRP A 38 -1.89 -11.50 -7.19
N LYS A 39 -2.58 -12.39 -7.92
CA LYS A 39 -2.46 -12.49 -9.37
C LYS A 39 -2.89 -11.20 -10.06
N ARG A 40 -3.99 -10.57 -9.63
CA ARG A 40 -4.45 -9.28 -10.21
C ARG A 40 -3.44 -8.16 -9.95
N CYS A 41 -2.88 -8.06 -8.75
CA CYS A 41 -1.89 -7.02 -8.44
C CYS A 41 -0.58 -7.20 -9.20
N VAL A 42 -0.13 -8.45 -9.41
CA VAL A 42 1.06 -8.76 -10.21
C VAL A 42 0.80 -8.51 -11.70
N ASP A 43 -0.26 -9.10 -12.28
CA ASP A 43 -0.54 -9.03 -13.72
C ASP A 43 -0.85 -7.60 -14.20
N LEU A 44 -1.57 -6.80 -13.42
CA LEU A 44 -1.89 -5.40 -13.77
C LEU A 44 -0.66 -4.50 -13.81
N ARG A 45 0.38 -4.82 -13.04
CA ARG A 45 1.60 -3.98 -12.91
C ARG A 45 2.69 -4.37 -13.89
N VAL A 46 2.81 -5.67 -14.23
CA VAL A 46 3.68 -6.14 -15.32
C VAL A 46 3.19 -5.63 -16.68
N GLY A 47 1.87 -5.44 -16.86
CA GLY A 47 1.31 -4.85 -18.09
C GLY A 47 1.44 -3.32 -18.22
N ALA A 48 1.92 -2.62 -17.18
CA ALA A 48 1.95 -1.15 -17.12
C ALA A 48 3.29 -0.53 -17.55
N GLU A 49 4.14 -1.25 -18.29
CA GLU A 49 5.45 -0.79 -18.82
C GLU A 49 5.39 0.44 -19.78
N GLY A 50 4.22 1.09 -19.94
CA GLY A 50 3.98 2.08 -20.99
C GLY A 50 4.09 3.56 -20.59
N SER A 51 4.06 3.91 -19.30
CA SER A 51 4.05 5.32 -18.88
C SER A 51 5.47 5.85 -18.71
N ARG A 52 6.00 6.51 -19.75
CA ARG A 52 7.20 7.36 -19.63
C ARG A 52 6.89 8.50 -18.66
N VAL A 53 7.34 8.36 -17.42
CA VAL A 53 7.42 9.46 -16.46
C VAL A 53 8.67 10.27 -16.81
N ASP A 54 8.54 11.58 -16.94
CA ASP A 54 9.69 12.46 -17.13
C ASP A 54 10.46 12.53 -15.81
N VAL A 55 11.68 11.97 -15.81
CA VAL A 55 12.47 11.69 -14.59
C VAL A 55 13.54 12.77 -14.35
N SER A 56 13.60 13.81 -15.19
CA SER A 56 14.74 14.75 -15.23
C SER A 56 14.97 15.48 -13.91
N ASP A 57 13.92 15.67 -13.11
CA ASP A 57 13.95 16.47 -11.89
C ASP A 57 13.79 15.62 -10.61
N CYS A 58 13.68 14.30 -10.73
CA CYS A 58 13.53 13.45 -9.56
C CYS A 58 14.88 13.28 -8.84
N VAL A 59 14.97 13.87 -7.64
CA VAL A 59 16.21 13.94 -6.86
C VAL A 59 16.55 12.63 -6.12
N ARG A 60 15.61 11.68 -5.99
CA ARG A 60 15.80 10.48 -5.15
C ARG A 60 15.70 9.14 -5.88
N GLY A 61 16.39 8.18 -5.26
CA GLY A 61 16.88 6.94 -5.83
C GLY A 61 15.82 5.95 -6.28
N VAL A 62 16.32 4.92 -6.96
CA VAL A 62 15.53 3.87 -7.57
C VAL A 62 14.82 3.03 -6.50
N PRO A 63 13.52 2.68 -6.65
CA PRO A 63 12.83 1.77 -5.73
C PRO A 63 13.60 0.45 -5.57
N MET A 64 13.77 0.00 -4.32
CA MET A 64 14.51 -1.22 -3.97
C MET A 64 13.74 -2.02 -2.92
N PRO A 65 13.87 -3.36 -2.88
CA PRO A 65 13.31 -4.16 -1.80
C PRO A 65 13.64 -3.60 -0.41
N ILE A 66 12.60 -3.41 0.40
CA ILE A 66 12.64 -2.98 1.80
C ILE A 66 12.71 -4.20 2.71
N LEU A 67 12.00 -5.29 2.37
CA LEU A 67 12.07 -6.53 3.13
C LEU A 67 13.40 -7.24 2.86
N VAL A 68 14.07 -7.69 3.92
CA VAL A 68 15.34 -8.44 3.78
C VAL A 68 15.10 -9.88 3.28
N ASP A 69 16.12 -10.50 2.70
CA ASP A 69 16.00 -11.86 2.13
C ASP A 69 15.75 -12.95 3.18
N SER A 70 16.14 -12.70 4.44
CA SER A 70 15.99 -13.63 5.57
C SER A 70 14.62 -13.59 6.24
N THR A 71 13.66 -12.90 5.63
CA THR A 71 12.37 -12.65 6.27
C THR A 71 11.42 -13.82 6.10
N PRO A 72 10.50 -14.04 7.06
CA PRO A 72 9.41 -15.01 6.87
C PRO A 72 8.50 -14.66 5.67
N PHE A 73 8.60 -13.43 5.15
CA PHE A 73 7.86 -12.92 3.99
C PHE A 73 8.55 -13.21 2.64
N ALA A 74 9.88 -13.38 2.63
CA ALA A 74 10.68 -13.54 1.41
C ALA A 74 10.82 -15.01 0.96
N ALA A 75 10.43 -15.99 1.80
CA ALA A 75 10.70 -17.40 1.58
C ALA A 75 9.68 -18.13 0.67
N ALA A 76 8.45 -17.65 0.56
CA ALA A 76 7.42 -18.17 -0.35
C ALA A 76 6.47 -17.04 -0.78
N ASP A 77 6.08 -17.02 -2.06
CA ASP A 77 5.16 -16.03 -2.62
C ASP A 77 5.59 -14.57 -2.32
N TYR A 78 6.85 -14.27 -2.63
CA TYR A 78 7.39 -12.90 -2.67
C TYR A 78 7.57 -12.45 -4.11
N SER A 79 7.21 -11.21 -4.40
CA SER A 79 7.54 -10.57 -5.67
C SER A 79 7.91 -9.11 -5.46
N PHE A 80 8.92 -8.65 -6.18
CA PHE A 80 9.23 -7.23 -6.31
C PHE A 80 9.10 -6.83 -7.77
N VAL A 81 8.27 -5.81 -8.02
CA VAL A 81 8.03 -5.26 -9.35
C VAL A 81 8.31 -3.78 -9.33
N ARG A 82 9.30 -3.36 -10.12
CA ARG A 82 9.53 -1.95 -10.40
C ARG A 82 8.68 -1.55 -11.61
N VAL A 83 7.78 -0.58 -11.41
CA VAL A 83 6.85 -0.14 -12.45
C VAL A 83 7.43 1.04 -13.24
N ASN A 84 8.20 1.90 -12.59
CA ASN A 84 8.94 2.98 -13.25
C ASN A 84 10.17 3.39 -12.41
N ALA A 85 10.84 4.49 -12.80
CA ALA A 85 12.06 4.97 -12.15
C ALA A 85 11.87 5.41 -10.68
N VAL A 86 10.65 5.76 -10.28
CA VAL A 86 10.31 6.35 -8.97
C VAL A 86 9.23 5.58 -8.21
N THR A 87 8.75 4.45 -8.75
CA THR A 87 7.69 3.64 -8.16
C THR A 87 7.97 2.14 -8.26
N GLY A 88 7.88 1.45 -7.13
CA GLY A 88 8.02 0.00 -7.04
C GLY A 88 7.03 -0.60 -6.05
N TYR A 89 6.74 -1.88 -6.20
CA TYR A 89 5.85 -2.63 -5.33
C TYR A 89 6.54 -3.91 -4.89
N GLU A 90 6.52 -4.17 -3.59
CA GLU A 90 6.78 -5.50 -3.03
C GLU A 90 5.45 -6.12 -2.64
N LEU A 91 5.26 -7.37 -2.99
CA LEU A 91 4.12 -8.14 -2.52
C LEU A 91 4.66 -9.37 -1.81
N CYS A 92 4.06 -9.70 -0.67
CA CYS A 92 4.32 -10.93 0.05
C CYS A 92 3.06 -11.49 0.70
N ARG A 93 2.93 -12.81 0.67
CA ARG A 93 1.93 -13.52 1.46
C ARG A 93 2.33 -13.48 2.94
N TYR A 94 1.37 -13.16 3.81
CA TYR A 94 1.58 -13.12 5.26
C TYR A 94 0.65 -14.10 5.97
N GLY A 95 1.18 -15.27 6.30
CA GLY A 95 0.39 -16.37 6.84
C GLY A 95 -0.69 -16.85 5.84
N GLU A 96 -1.75 -17.46 6.37
CA GLU A 96 -2.78 -18.08 5.52
C GLU A 96 -3.86 -17.09 5.04
N HIS A 97 -4.03 -15.95 5.73
CA HIS A 97 -5.20 -15.07 5.57
C HIS A 97 -4.86 -13.60 5.31
N ALA A 98 -3.60 -13.26 5.05
CA ALA A 98 -3.22 -11.88 4.76
C ALA A 98 -2.22 -11.77 3.61
N LEU A 99 -2.31 -10.64 2.92
CA LEU A 99 -1.36 -10.18 1.94
C LEU A 99 -0.81 -8.83 2.35
N LEU A 100 0.51 -8.69 2.31
CA LEU A 100 1.17 -7.40 2.42
C LEU A 100 1.62 -6.94 1.03
N GLU A 101 1.24 -5.73 0.69
CA GLU A 101 1.81 -4.96 -0.41
C GLU A 101 2.52 -3.74 0.16
N ILE A 102 3.77 -3.54 -0.23
CA ILE A 102 4.56 -2.35 0.10
C ILE A 102 4.73 -1.56 -1.19
N GLU A 103 4.01 -0.45 -1.29
CA GLU A 103 4.20 0.51 -2.35
C GLU A 103 5.28 1.50 -1.95
N GLN A 104 6.29 1.66 -2.81
CA GLN A 104 7.35 2.64 -2.65
C GLN A 104 7.21 3.68 -3.75
N GLY A 105 7.21 4.95 -3.38
CA GLY A 105 7.32 6.00 -4.37
C GLY A 105 7.31 7.40 -3.83
N GLY A 106 7.70 8.32 -4.70
CA GLY A 106 7.73 9.75 -4.43
C GLY A 106 8.78 10.44 -5.29
N CYS A 107 8.43 11.63 -5.77
CA CYS A 107 9.36 12.56 -6.36
C CYS A 107 9.59 13.65 -5.30
N GLU A 108 10.85 14.04 -5.06
CA GLU A 108 11.28 14.99 -4.00
C GLU A 108 11.20 14.46 -2.55
N TYR A 109 10.15 13.70 -2.20
CA TYR A 109 10.02 12.97 -0.93
C TYR A 109 10.03 11.46 -1.15
N PHE A 110 10.36 10.69 -0.11
CA PHE A 110 10.24 9.23 -0.12
C PHE A 110 8.95 8.84 0.61
N GLY A 111 8.08 8.08 -0.05
CA GLY A 111 6.84 7.57 0.52
C GLY A 111 6.81 6.03 0.49
N VAL A 112 6.35 5.44 1.59
CA VAL A 112 6.12 3.99 1.68
C VAL A 112 4.73 3.73 2.22
N THR A 113 3.94 2.93 1.51
CA THR A 113 2.61 2.51 1.96
C THR A 113 2.58 1.01 2.18
N PHE A 114 2.32 0.61 3.43
CA PHE A 114 2.06 -0.77 3.81
C PHE A 114 0.56 -1.03 3.68
N ARG A 115 0.16 -1.81 2.68
CA ARG A 115 -1.23 -2.17 2.39
C ARG A 115 -1.46 -3.63 2.76
N TRP A 116 -2.25 -3.85 3.80
CA TRP A 116 -2.63 -5.16 4.30
C TRP A 116 -3.99 -5.54 3.75
N SER A 117 -4.06 -6.63 2.98
CA SER A 117 -5.33 -7.24 2.57
C SER A 117 -5.59 -8.46 3.42
N TYR A 118 -6.72 -8.48 4.13
CA TYR A 118 -7.15 -9.57 4.99
C TYR A 118 -8.35 -10.27 4.39
N ASN A 119 -8.28 -11.60 4.29
CA ASN A 119 -9.40 -12.43 3.87
C ASN A 119 -10.09 -13.09 5.08
N ALA A 120 -11.30 -13.59 4.86
CA ALA A 120 -12.13 -14.22 5.90
C ALA A 120 -12.38 -13.29 7.10
N VAL A 121 -12.61 -12.01 6.81
CA VAL A 121 -12.99 -10.99 7.79
C VAL A 121 -14.44 -10.62 7.55
N GLY A 122 -15.33 -11.16 8.38
CA GLY A 122 -16.76 -10.84 8.32
C GLY A 122 -17.10 -9.48 8.94
N GLU A 123 -18.37 -9.10 8.85
CA GLU A 123 -18.90 -7.83 9.36
C GLU A 123 -18.78 -7.71 10.89
N GLU A 124 -18.68 -8.83 11.61
CA GLU A 124 -18.51 -8.88 13.07
C GLU A 124 -17.19 -8.29 13.57
N VAL A 125 -16.17 -8.24 12.71
CA VAL A 125 -14.89 -7.62 13.05
C VAL A 125 -15.02 -6.11 12.87
N SER A 126 -14.88 -5.32 13.93
CA SER A 126 -14.93 -3.87 13.83
C SER A 126 -13.76 -3.27 13.06
N ASP A 127 -13.95 -2.11 12.44
CA ASP A 127 -12.88 -1.34 11.78
C ASP A 127 -11.73 -1.05 12.76
N ARG A 128 -12.08 -0.79 14.02
CA ARG A 128 -11.13 -0.57 15.11
C ARG A 128 -10.23 -1.78 15.35
N GLN A 129 -10.76 -3.01 15.24
CA GLN A 129 -9.98 -4.24 15.32
C GLN A 129 -9.09 -4.43 14.10
N LEU A 130 -9.59 -4.09 12.91
CA LEU A 130 -8.83 -4.19 11.65
C LEU A 130 -7.65 -3.23 11.61
N VAL A 131 -7.86 -1.97 11.96
CA VAL A 131 -6.78 -0.97 12.07
C VAL A 131 -5.74 -1.43 13.09
N ARG A 132 -6.16 -1.87 14.28
CA ARG A 132 -5.23 -2.35 15.30
C ARG A 132 -4.40 -3.54 14.78
N ARG A 133 -5.02 -4.49 14.08
CA ARG A 133 -4.32 -5.62 13.47
C ARG A 133 -3.30 -5.15 12.43
N ALA A 134 -3.70 -4.28 11.51
CA ALA A 134 -2.81 -3.71 10.49
C ALA A 134 -1.61 -2.98 11.08
N LEU A 135 -1.80 -2.23 12.17
CA LEU A 135 -0.70 -1.54 12.85
C LEU A 135 0.25 -2.52 13.54
N LEU A 136 -0.27 -3.57 14.19
CA LEU A 136 0.57 -4.61 14.80
C LEU A 136 1.34 -5.43 13.76
N ASP A 137 0.70 -5.75 12.63
CA ASP A 137 1.33 -6.45 11.52
C ASP A 137 2.39 -5.57 10.85
N THR A 138 2.11 -4.27 10.65
CA THR A 138 3.10 -3.28 10.15
C THR A 138 4.29 -3.17 11.10
N ARG A 139 4.04 -3.10 12.40
CA ARG A 139 5.09 -3.08 13.43
C ARG A 139 5.95 -4.36 13.39
N GLN A 140 5.33 -5.51 13.18
CA GLN A 140 6.06 -6.77 13.02
C GLN A 140 6.88 -6.79 11.73
N ALA A 141 6.31 -6.35 10.61
CA ALA A 141 7.00 -6.22 9.32
C ALA A 141 8.18 -5.24 9.41
N GLY A 142 8.07 -4.17 10.21
CA GLY A 142 9.15 -3.21 10.46
C GLY A 142 10.44 -3.86 10.93
N ARG A 143 10.39 -4.95 11.71
CA ARG A 143 11.59 -5.71 12.16
C ARG A 143 12.43 -6.29 11.02
N TYR A 144 11.86 -6.30 9.83
CA TYR A 144 12.38 -6.92 8.63
C TYR A 144 12.63 -5.92 7.50
N CYS A 145 12.33 -4.63 7.71
CA CYS A 145 12.43 -3.56 6.72
C CYS A 145 13.84 -2.96 6.60
N GLY A 146 14.88 -3.78 6.78
CA GLY A 146 16.27 -3.36 6.66
C GLY A 146 16.59 -2.05 7.43
N PRO A 147 17.26 -1.07 6.79
CA PRO A 147 17.59 0.22 7.42
C PRO A 147 16.38 1.07 7.86
N MET A 148 15.19 0.83 7.28
CA MET A 148 13.98 1.59 7.58
C MET A 148 13.18 1.00 8.74
N GLY A 149 13.62 -0.14 9.29
CA GLY A 149 12.83 -0.91 10.22
C GLY A 149 12.43 -0.18 11.50
N GLU A 150 13.35 0.59 12.08
CA GLU A 150 13.04 1.37 13.28
C GLU A 150 11.99 2.46 13.03
N ASP A 151 12.03 3.12 11.88
CA ASP A 151 11.06 4.14 11.50
C ASP A 151 9.67 3.54 11.28
N VAL A 152 9.60 2.39 10.59
CA VAL A 152 8.33 1.65 10.39
C VAL A 152 7.74 1.22 11.72
N VAL A 153 8.54 0.64 12.63
CA VAL A 153 8.08 0.28 13.97
C VAL A 153 7.56 1.50 14.72
N ARG A 154 8.30 2.62 14.68
CA ARG A 154 7.96 3.83 15.41
C ARG A 154 6.67 4.48 14.91
N GLY A 155 6.47 4.59 13.59
CA GLY A 155 5.22 5.14 13.06
C GLY A 155 4.01 4.27 13.36
N ALA A 156 4.14 2.93 13.32
CA ALA A 156 3.08 2.05 13.77
C ALA A 156 2.77 2.24 15.28
N ASP A 157 3.79 2.35 16.12
CA ASP A 157 3.64 2.62 17.57
C ASP A 157 2.98 3.99 17.83
N THR A 158 3.29 5.02 17.04
CA THR A 158 2.63 6.34 17.12
C THR A 158 1.13 6.23 16.89
N LEU A 159 0.70 5.54 15.82
CA LEU A 159 -0.73 5.34 15.55
C LEU A 159 -1.42 4.44 16.60
N LEU A 160 -0.71 3.43 17.13
CA LEU A 160 -1.21 2.56 18.20
C LEU A 160 -1.40 3.31 19.53
N ALA A 161 -0.55 4.30 19.82
CA ALA A 161 -0.66 5.11 21.03
C ALA A 161 -1.95 5.96 21.02
N VAL A 162 -2.28 6.58 19.87
CA VAL A 162 -3.54 7.33 19.70
C VAL A 162 -4.75 6.41 19.90
N TRP A 163 -4.69 5.22 19.31
CA TRP A 163 -5.73 4.21 19.49
C TRP A 163 -5.90 3.80 20.96
N SER A 164 -4.78 3.61 21.68
CA SER A 164 -4.79 3.17 23.08
C SER A 164 -5.32 4.24 24.04
N ALA A 165 -5.22 5.52 23.66
CA ALA A 165 -5.79 6.64 24.41
C ALA A 165 -7.32 6.80 24.26
N GLY A 166 -7.98 5.88 23.55
CA GLY A 166 -9.43 5.93 23.32
C GLY A 166 -9.84 6.81 22.13
N GLY A 167 -8.87 7.40 21.42
CA GLY A 167 -9.13 8.11 20.17
C GLY A 167 -9.40 7.16 19.00
N ASP A 168 -9.95 7.72 17.92
CA ASP A 168 -9.90 7.13 16.59
C ASP A 168 -8.55 7.46 15.95
N VAL A 169 -8.04 6.57 15.09
CA VAL A 169 -6.80 6.85 14.36
C VAL A 169 -7.11 7.93 13.32
N PRO A 170 -6.50 9.12 13.42
CA PRO A 170 -6.79 10.21 12.50
C PRO A 170 -6.35 9.84 11.08
N GLY A 171 -7.13 10.26 10.08
CA GLY A 171 -6.72 10.23 8.67
C GLY A 171 -5.67 11.29 8.32
N GLU A 172 -5.29 12.10 9.30
CA GLU A 172 -4.26 13.14 9.16
C GLU A 172 -2.86 12.59 9.44
N GLU A 173 -1.86 13.30 8.94
CA GLU A 173 -0.46 12.97 9.14
C GLU A 173 0.02 13.28 10.56
N MET A 174 0.70 12.33 11.16
CA MET A 174 1.26 12.42 12.50
C MET A 174 2.78 12.32 12.48
N ASP A 175 3.45 13.16 13.27
CA ASP A 175 4.89 13.01 13.49
C ASP A 175 5.17 11.75 14.31
N PHE A 176 5.98 10.85 13.77
CA PHE A 176 6.47 9.70 14.53
C PHE A 176 7.90 9.88 15.05
N ARG A 177 8.59 10.93 14.60
CA ARG A 177 9.88 11.38 15.15
C ARG A 177 9.99 12.90 14.94
N PRO A 178 10.82 13.59 15.75
CA PRO A 178 11.10 15.00 15.53
C PRO A 178 11.70 15.22 14.14
N SER A 179 11.40 16.38 13.54
CA SER A 179 12.08 16.82 12.34
C SER A 179 13.58 16.95 12.60
N ALA A 180 14.39 16.59 11.62
CA ALA A 180 15.85 16.62 11.69
C ALA A 180 16.40 17.02 10.33
N ASP A 181 17.36 17.97 10.31
CA ASP A 181 18.03 18.46 9.10
C ASP A 181 17.05 18.84 7.97
N ASP A 182 16.07 19.69 8.30
CA ASP A 182 14.99 20.11 7.38
C ASP A 182 14.19 18.97 6.78
N PHE A 183 14.05 17.84 7.49
CA PHE A 183 13.26 16.70 7.07
C PHE A 183 12.13 16.40 8.07
N TYR A 184 10.93 16.12 7.57
CA TYR A 184 9.80 15.62 8.36
C TYR A 184 9.62 14.10 8.23
N TYR A 185 8.88 13.55 9.20
CA TYR A 185 8.68 12.12 9.36
C TYR A 185 7.26 11.82 9.78
N LYS A 186 6.41 11.62 8.78
CA LYS A 186 4.96 11.54 8.97
C LYS A 186 4.45 10.13 8.76
N VAL A 187 3.46 9.74 9.54
CA VAL A 187 2.71 8.51 9.39
C VAL A 187 1.22 8.81 9.45
N ARG A 188 0.41 8.08 8.68
CA ARG A 188 -1.05 8.14 8.77
C ARG A 188 -1.69 6.81 8.45
N LEU A 189 -2.92 6.64 8.91
CA LEU A 189 -3.82 5.66 8.32
C LEU A 189 -4.31 6.23 6.98
N ASP A 190 -3.91 5.61 5.87
CA ASP A 190 -4.20 6.11 4.53
C ASP A 190 -5.61 5.72 4.06
N SER A 191 -5.99 4.47 4.30
CA SER A 191 -7.33 3.98 3.96
C SER A 191 -7.72 2.74 4.78
N LEU A 192 -9.01 2.61 5.07
CA LEU A 192 -9.65 1.35 5.43
C LEU A 192 -10.80 1.10 4.44
N VAL A 193 -10.80 -0.08 3.84
CA VAL A 193 -11.80 -0.50 2.86
C VAL A 193 -12.34 -1.85 3.27
N ARG A 194 -13.67 -2.02 3.24
CA ARG A 194 -14.32 -3.30 3.48
C ARG A 194 -14.92 -3.88 2.21
N PHE A 195 -14.89 -5.19 2.15
CA PHE A 195 -15.63 -6.05 1.24
C PHE A 195 -16.52 -6.98 2.07
N SER A 196 -17.31 -7.84 1.44
CA SER A 196 -18.23 -8.75 2.14
C SER A 196 -17.55 -9.68 3.14
N ASP A 197 -16.34 -10.15 2.81
CA ASP A 197 -15.58 -11.15 3.56
C ASP A 197 -14.08 -10.82 3.64
N ALA A 198 -13.70 -9.59 3.29
CA ALA A 198 -12.33 -9.13 3.25
C ALA A 198 -12.24 -7.66 3.64
N ALA A 199 -11.04 -7.23 4.00
CA ALA A 199 -10.76 -5.84 4.28
C ALA A 199 -9.34 -5.47 3.84
N VAL A 200 -9.15 -4.22 3.44
CA VAL A 200 -7.84 -3.66 3.13
C VAL A 200 -7.58 -2.47 4.03
N VAL A 201 -6.42 -2.46 4.68
CA VAL A 201 -5.98 -1.37 5.55
C VAL A 201 -4.60 -0.91 5.09
N ALA A 202 -4.43 0.39 4.86
CA ALA A 202 -3.19 0.98 4.40
C ALA A 202 -2.61 1.97 5.42
N VAL A 203 -1.32 1.82 5.71
CA VAL A 203 -0.54 2.71 6.57
C VAL A 203 0.53 3.37 5.72
N ARG A 204 0.51 4.70 5.65
CA ARG A 204 1.44 5.47 4.82
C ARG A 204 2.45 6.18 5.67
N TYR A 205 3.70 6.09 5.26
CA TYR A 205 4.84 6.79 5.80
C TYR A 205 5.37 7.76 4.74
N VAL A 206 5.72 8.97 5.16
CA VAL A 206 6.31 9.99 4.29
C VAL A 206 7.51 10.60 5.00
N TRP A 207 8.64 10.58 4.29
CA TRP A 207 9.90 11.21 4.67
C TRP A 207 10.23 12.25 3.60
N GLY A 208 10.24 13.53 3.94
CA GLY A 208 10.46 14.58 2.95
C GLY A 208 11.07 15.84 3.55
N PRO A 209 11.58 16.75 2.70
CA PRO A 209 12.03 18.05 3.14
C PRO A 209 10.87 18.87 3.72
N LEU A 210 11.14 19.70 4.74
CA LEU A 210 10.19 20.65 5.35
C LEU A 210 9.75 21.75 4.40
#